data_AF-W4RTU5-F1
#
_entry.id   AF-W4RTU5-F1
#
_cell.length_a   1.000
_cell.length_b   1.000
_cell.length_c   1.000
_cell.angle_alpha   90.00
_cell.angle_beta   90.00
_cell.angle_gamma   90.00
#
_symmetry.space_group_name_H-M   'P 1'
#
loop_
_entity.id
_entity.type
_entity.pdbx_description
1 polymer ?
#
loop_
_entity_poly.entity_id
_entity_poly.type
_entity_poly.pdbx_seq_one_letter_code
_entity_poly.pdbx_strand_id
1 'polypeptide(L)' 'MNLSVEKCPRCKAALEVKENPSCKAIVIKACPAGHYEKEFHPALETYIEINKVP' A
#
# COMPACT_ATOMS: atom_id res chain seq x y z
N MET A 1 -1.63 18.87 -7.32
CA MET A 1 -1.73 17.43 -7.58
C MET A 1 -2.50 16.82 -6.42
N ASN A 2 -3.77 16.42 -6.62
CA ASN A 2 -4.53 15.71 -5.58
C ASN A 2 -4.04 14.26 -5.56
N LEU A 3 -3.08 13.94 -4.68
CA LEU A 3 -2.71 12.56 -4.40
C LEU A 3 -3.92 11.94 -3.69
N SER A 4 -4.77 11.25 -4.44
CA SER A 4 -5.94 10.55 -3.90
C SER A 4 -5.48 9.69 -2.72
N VAL A 5 -5.92 10.05 -1.50
CA VAL A 5 -5.60 9.32 -0.29
C VAL A 5 -6.28 7.96 -0.41
N GLU A 6 -5.50 6.94 -0.75
CA GLU A 6 -5.98 5.56 -0.82
C GLU A 6 -6.41 5.11 0.58
N LYS A 7 -7.56 4.44 0.64
CA LYS A 7 -8.16 4.00 1.89
C LYS A 7 -8.24 2.49 1.91
N CYS A 8 -8.08 1.92 3.11
CA CYS A 8 -8.31 0.51 3.33
C CYS A 8 -9.76 0.15 2.96
N PRO A 9 -10.00 -0.88 2.12
CA PRO A 9 -11.35 -1.26 1.74
C PRO A 9 -12.20 -1.73 2.93
N ARG A 10 -11.55 -2.30 3.97
CA ARG A 10 -12.19 -2.82 5.19
C ARG A 10 -12.49 -1.75 6.23
N CYS A 11 -11.47 -1.10 6.80
CA CYS A 11 -11.67 -0.15 7.90
C CYS A 11 -11.76 1.32 7.44
N LYS A 12 -11.64 1.60 6.14
CA LYS A 12 -11.65 2.95 5.56
C LYS A 12 -10.56 3.90 6.05
N ALA A 13 -9.62 3.43 6.89
CA ALA A 13 -8.45 4.18 7.30
C ALA A 13 -7.58 4.53 6.09
N ALA A 14 -6.90 5.68 6.14
CA ALA A 14 -5.93 6.05 5.11
C ALA A 14 -4.77 5.03 5.11
N LEU A 15 -4.32 4.65 3.91
CA LEU A 15 -3.13 3.82 3.77
C LEU A 15 -1.89 4.69 3.93
N GLU A 16 -0.92 4.16 4.67
CA GLU A 16 0.35 4.83 4.94
C GLU A 16 1.44 4.22 4.09
N VAL A 17 2.37 5.06 3.62
CA VAL A 17 3.53 4.57 2.86
C VAL A 17 4.47 3.88 3.84
N LYS A 18 4.69 2.58 3.64
CA LYS A 18 5.77 1.85 4.29
C LYS A 18 7.05 2.11 3.52
N GLU A 19 7.89 2.96 4.07
CA GLU A 19 9.25 3.14 3.60
C GLU A 19 10.07 1.90 4.00
N ASN A 20 10.46 1.09 3.01
CA ASN A 20 11.40 0.00 3.25
C ASN A 20 12.81 0.46 2.85
N PRO A 21 13.74 0.67 3.80
CA PRO A 21 15.09 1.15 3.49
C PRO A 21 15.87 0.22 2.56
N SER A 22 15.51 -1.06 2.52
CA SER A 22 16.15 -2.09 1.70
C SER A 22 15.70 -2.08 0.24
N CYS A 23 14.49 -1.58 -0.05
CA CYS A 23 13.88 -1.64 -1.37
C CYS A 23 13.29 -0.29 -1.77
N LYS A 24 14.15 0.67 -2.13
CA LYS A 24 13.74 1.99 -2.63
C LYS A 24 12.95 1.94 -3.95
N ALA A 25 12.99 0.82 -4.65
CA ALA A 25 12.32 0.65 -5.93
C ALA A 25 10.81 0.37 -5.77
N ILE A 26 10.34 -0.14 -4.63
CA ILE A 26 8.93 -0.54 -4.46
C ILE A 26 8.26 0.46 -3.52
N VAL A 27 7.08 0.95 -3.87
CA VAL A 27 6.27 1.80 -2.99
C VAL A 27 5.18 0.95 -2.37
N ILE A 28 5.24 0.74 -1.06
CA ILE A 28 4.25 -0.06 -0.33
C ILE A 28 3.32 0.89 0.43
N LYS A 29 2.01 0.73 0.27
CA LYS A 29 0.97 1.42 1.02
C LYS A 29 0.21 0.42 1.88
N ALA A 30 0.28 0.55 3.19
CA ALA A 30 -0.32 -0.41 4.12
C ALA A 30 -1.37 0.27 5.01
N CYS A 31 -2.39 -0.49 5.37
CA CYS A 31 -3.34 -0.08 6.39
C CYS A 31 -2.65 -0.17 7.77
N PRO A 32 -2.74 0.85 8.64
CA PRO A 32 -2.16 0.82 9.99
C PRO A 32 -2.66 -0.35 10.83
N ALA A 33 -3.92 -0.74 10.63
CA ALA A 33 -4.53 -1.89 11.30
C ALA A 33 -4.18 -3.25 10.66
N GLY A 34 -3.34 -3.27 9.63
CA GLY A 34 -2.84 -4.51 9.02
C GLY A 34 -3.86 -5.26 8.15
N HIS A 35 -4.96 -4.64 7.76
CA HIS A 35 -6.02 -5.30 6.97
C HIS A 35 -5.74 -5.40 5.46
N TYR A 36 -4.93 -4.49 4.93
CA TYR A 36 -4.72 -4.32 3.50
C TYR A 36 -3.34 -3.74 3.25
N GLU A 37 -2.71 -4.17 2.16
CA GLU A 37 -1.43 -3.65 1.68
C GLU A 37 -1.46 -3.59 0.15
N LYS A 38 -0.85 -2.55 -0.41
CA LYS A 38 -0.74 -2.34 -1.86
C LYS A 38 0.69 -2.00 -2.19
N GLU A 39 1.32 -2.86 -2.98
CA GLU A 39 2.71 -2.76 -3.36
C GLU A 39 2.79 -2.35 -4.83
N PHE A 40 3.46 -1.24 -5.12
CA PHE A 40 3.73 -0.81 -6.49
C PHE A 40 5.14 -1.24 -6.90
N HIS A 41 5.21 -2.05 -7.96
CA HIS A 41 6.44 -2.59 -8.51
C HIS A 41 6.73 -1.91 -9.86
N PRO A 42 7.48 -0.79 -9.89
CA PRO A 42 7.72 -0.05 -11.14
C PRO A 42 8.48 -0.87 -12.18
N ALA A 43 9.34 -1.81 -11.76
CA ALA A 43 10.04 -2.72 -12.68
C ALA A 43 9.09 -3.65 -13.46
N LEU A 44 7.88 -3.87 -12.94
CA LEU A 44 6.84 -4.70 -13.56
C LEU A 44 5.64 -3.86 -14.02
N GLU A 45 5.71 -2.53 -13.87
CA GLU A 45 4.63 -1.57 -14.14
C GLU A 45 3.26 -2.01 -13.56
N THR A 46 3.28 -2.68 -12.40
CA THR A 46 2.10 -3.33 -11.83
C THR A 46 1.95 -3.05 -10.35
N TYR A 47 0.74 -3.31 -9.84
CA TYR A 47 0.38 -3.23 -8.44
C TYR A 47 -0.01 -4.62 -7.93
N ILE A 48 0.46 -4.95 -6.73
CA ILE A 48 0.04 -6.13 -5.99
C ILE A 48 -0.81 -5.67 -4.83
N GLU A 49 -2.03 -6.18 -4.74
CA GLU A 49 -2.97 -5.85 -3.66
C GLU A 49 -3.19 -7.06 -2.76
N ILE A 50 -2.89 -6.90 -1.48
CA ILE A 50 -2.95 -7.95 -0.48
C ILE A 50 -4.04 -7.59 0.52
N ASN A 51 -5.15 -8.33 0.48
CA ASN A 51 -6.19 -8.27 1.51
C ASN A 51 -5.86 -9.28 2.59
N LYS A 52 -5.42 -8.80 3.77
CA LYS A 52 -5.14 -9.66 4.91
C LYS A 52 -6.46 -10.06 5.55
N VAL A 53 -6.80 -11.34 5.42
CA VAL A 53 -7.93 -11.98 6.11
C VAL A 53 -7.47 -12.24 7.56
N PRO A 54 -8.27 -11.89 8.58
CA PRO A 54 -7.92 -12.18 9.97
C PRO A 54 -7.93 -13.70 10.25
#